data_AF-A0A538TZD6-F1
#
_entry.id   AF-A0A538TZD6-F1
#
_cell.length_a   1.000
_cell.length_b   1.000
_cell.length_c   1.000
_cell.angle_alpha   90.00
_cell.angle_beta   90.00
_cell.angle_gamma   90.00
#
_symmetry.space_group_name_H-M   'P 1'
#
loop_
_entity.id
_entity.type
_entity.pdbx_description
1 polymer ?
#
loop_
_entity_poly.entity_id
_entity_poly.type
_entity_poly.pdbx_seq_one_letter_code
_entity_poly.pdbx_strand_id
1 'polypeptide(L)' 'MSRLTELAAMSDGVDSAVAAALHAEQGHAVTGVTLNL' A
#
# COMPACT_ATOMS: atom_id res chain seq x y z
N MET A 1 4.79 -3.42 -17.37
CA MET A 1 4.01 -3.90 -16.21
C MET A 1 2.65 -3.22 -16.23
N SER A 2 1.57 -3.91 -15.86
CA SER A 2 0.23 -3.32 -15.82
C SER A 2 0.06 -2.51 -14.53
N ARG A 3 -0.43 -1.28 -14.66
CA ARG A 3 -0.72 -0.40 -13.51
C ARG A 3 -2.08 -0.77 -12.91
N LEU A 4 -2.11 -1.14 -11.64
CA LEU A 4 -3.33 -1.44 -10.88
C LEU A 4 -3.59 -0.38 -9.80
N THR A 5 -4.83 -0.29 -9.35
CA THR A 5 -5.24 0.48 -8.17
C THR A 5 -5.35 -0.45 -6.98
N GLU A 6 -4.70 -0.10 -5.87
CA GLU A 6 -4.54 -1.00 -4.71
C GLU A 6 -4.88 -0.30 -3.40
N LEU A 7 -5.47 -1.06 -2.48
CA LEU A 7 -5.70 -0.65 -1.09
C LEU A 7 -4.70 -1.39 -0.20
N ALA A 8 -3.83 -0.64 0.48
CA ALA A 8 -2.89 -1.18 1.44
C ALA A 8 -3.45 -1.05 2.85
N ALA A 9 -3.69 -2.18 3.54
CA ALA A 9 -4.08 -2.16 4.94
C ALA A 9 -2.88 -1.68 5.80
N MET A 10 -3.05 -0.53 6.44
CA MET A 10 -2.02 0.15 7.24
C MET A 10 -2.26 -0.13 8.72
N SER A 11 -1.25 -0.70 9.37
CA SER A 11 -1.28 -1.08 10.80
C SER A 11 -0.47 -0.15 11.69
N ASP A 12 0.02 0.97 11.15
CA ASP A 12 1.12 1.79 11.68
C ASP A 12 2.47 1.05 11.84
N GLY A 13 2.53 -0.23 11.44
CA GLY A 13 3.76 -1.02 11.37
C GLY A 13 4.62 -0.69 10.14
N VAL A 14 5.93 -0.82 10.31
CA VAL A 14 6.94 -0.60 9.25
C VAL A 14 6.69 -1.52 8.05
N ASP A 15 6.31 -2.78 8.29
CA ASP A 15 6.07 -3.74 7.21
C ASP A 15 4.97 -3.26 6.25
N SER A 16 3.84 -2.78 6.79
CA SER A 16 2.76 -2.22 5.96
C SER A 16 3.19 -0.97 5.20
N ALA A 17 4.05 -0.14 5.79
CA ALA A 17 4.57 1.05 5.12
C ALA A 17 5.54 0.71 3.96
N VAL A 18 6.45 -0.24 4.18
CA VAL A 18 7.39 -0.70 3.15
C VAL A 18 6.65 -1.39 2.00
N ALA A 19 5.66 -2.23 2.30
CA ALA A 19 4.85 -2.88 1.28
C ALA A 19 4.13 -1.87 0.37
N ALA A 20 3.49 -0.85 0.97
CA ALA A 20 2.84 0.22 0.20
C ALA A 20 3.83 1.01 -0.67
N ALA A 21 5.03 1.30 -0.15
CA ALA A 21 6.07 2.02 -0.88
C ALA A 21 6.58 1.21 -2.09
N LEU A 22 6.88 -0.08 -1.92
CA LEU A 22 7.36 -0.94 -3.01
C LEU A 22 6.34 -1.05 -4.16
N HIS A 23 5.05 -1.13 -3.84
CA HIS A 23 3.99 -1.17 -4.85
C HIS A 23 3.84 0.17 -5.57
N ALA A 24 4.02 1.30 -4.87
CA ALA A 24 4.08 2.61 -5.50
C ALA A 24 5.30 2.75 -6.45
N GLU A 25 6.47 2.24 -6.06
CA GLU A 25 7.69 2.22 -6.90
C GLU A 25 7.52 1.36 -8.17
N GLN A 26 6.72 0.31 -8.09
CA GLN A 26 6.33 -0.52 -9.25
C GLN A 26 5.31 0.17 -10.18
N GLY A 27 4.83 1.35 -9.81
CA GLY A 27 3.93 2.18 -10.62
C GLY A 27 2.44 1.97 -10.33
N HIS A 28 2.09 1.26 -9.25
CA HIS A 28 0.69 1.09 -8.83
C HIS A 28 0.14 2.36 -8.18
N ALA A 29 -1.17 2.58 -8.32
CA ALA A 29 -1.88 3.62 -7.59
C ALA A 29 -2.32 3.09 -6.22
N VAL A 30 -1.49 3.31 -5.20
CA VAL A 30 -1.70 2.77 -3.84
C VAL A 30 -2.43 3.80 -2.96
N THR A 31 -3.46 3.34 -2.24
CA THR A 31 -4.13 4.11 -1.17
C THR A 31 -4.01 3.34 0.14
N GLY A 32 -3.43 3.97 1.15
CA GLY A 32 -3.36 3.40 2.51
C GLY A 32 -4.71 3.48 3.22
N VAL A 33 -5.13 2.41 3.87
CA VAL A 33 -6.35 2.34 4.67
C VAL A 33 -6.04 1.78 6.06
N THR A 34 -6.34 2.56 7.10
CA THR A 34 -6.27 2.09 8.49
C THR A 34 -7.63 1.53 8.89
N LEU A 35 -7.65 0.29 9.40
CA LEU A 35 -8.86 -0.35 9.87
C LEU A 35 -9.04 -0.10 11.36
N ASN A 36 -10.26 0.27 11.77
CA ASN A 36 -10.66 0.33 13.18
C ASN A 36 -11.55 -0.90 13.44
N LEU A 37 -11.02 -1.88 14.17
CA LEU A 37 -11.67 -3.16 14.47
C LEU A 37 -12.35 -3.13 15.83
#